data_AF-A0A4V1LG26-F1
#
_entry.id   AF-A0A4V1LG26-F1
#
_cell.length_a   1.000
_cell.length_b   1.000
_cell.length_c   1.000
_cell.angle_alpha   90.00
_cell.angle_beta   90.00
_cell.angle_gamma   90.00
#
_symmetry.space_group_name_H-M   'P 1'
#
loop_
_entity.id
_entity.type
_entity.pdbx_description
1 polymer ?
#
loop_
_entity_poly.entity_id
_entity_poly.type
_entity_poly.pdbx_seq_one_letter_code
_entity_poly.pdbx_strand_id
1 'polypeptide(L)' 'MGNRLFQQARSRVEQAELMVKQASTPEELAEASTEIGKARNDLSSAFAQSTTAEKRQLADLQNQVDALENSLPEYR' A
#
# COMPACT_ATOMS: atom_id res chain seq x y z
N MET A 1 -17.63 2.27 -15.44
CA MET A 1 -17.28 2.93 -14.17
C MET A 1 -16.02 2.24 -13.65
N GLY A 2 -14.84 2.71 -14.06
CA GLY A 2 -13.58 2.20 -13.52
C GLY A 2 -13.55 2.47 -12.02
N ASN A 3 -13.28 1.45 -11.23
CA ASN A 3 -13.39 1.52 -9.79
C ASN A 3 -12.36 2.53 -9.25
N ARG A 4 -12.84 3.74 -8.90
CA ARG A 4 -11.99 4.84 -8.44
C ARG A 4 -11.16 4.44 -7.22
N LEU A 5 -11.74 3.60 -6.35
CA LEU A 5 -11.07 3.08 -5.16
C LEU A 5 -9.94 2.12 -5.53
N PHE A 6 -10.14 1.27 -6.54
CA PHE A 6 -9.08 0.39 -7.04
C PHE A 6 -7.89 1.20 -7.58
N GLN A 7 -8.17 2.24 -8.38
CA GLN A 7 -7.12 3.11 -8.93
C GLN A 7 -6.40 3.90 -7.83
N GLN A 8 -7.14 4.41 -6.85
CA GLN A 8 -6.57 5.10 -5.69
C GLN A 8 -5.69 4.17 -4.86
N ALA A 9 -6.20 2.99 -4.51
CA ALA A 9 -5.45 2.02 -3.72
C ALA A 9 -4.17 1.60 -4.43
N ARG A 10 -4.24 1.30 -5.73
CA ARG A 10 -3.05 1.00 -6.55
C ARG A 10 -2.04 2.14 -6.53
N SER A 11 -2.47 3.37 -6.80
CA SER A 11 -1.57 4.54 -6.80
C SER A 11 -0.92 4.76 -5.43
N ARG A 12 -1.64 4.45 -4.34
CA ARG A 12 -1.09 4.51 -2.98
C ARG A 12 -0.02 3.45 -2.72
N VAL A 13 -0.22 2.22 -3.20
CA VAL A 13 0.81 1.18 -3.11
C VAL A 13 2.07 1.59 -3.87
N GLU A 14 1.91 2.11 -5.09
CA GLU A 14 3.03 2.61 -5.90
C GLU A 14 3.77 3.76 -5.19
N GLN A 15 3.05 4.67 -4.53
CA GLN A 15 3.65 5.75 -3.72
C GLN A 15 4.41 5.20 -2.50
N ALA A 16 3.80 4.27 -1.75
CA ALA A 16 4.44 3.66 -0.60
C ALA A 16 5.72 2.91 -1.01
N GLU A 17 5.69 2.17 -2.11
CA GLU A 17 6.86 1.49 -2.66
C GLU A 17 7.99 2.47 -3.01
N LEU A 18 7.66 3.59 -3.64
CA LEU A 18 8.65 4.63 -3.95
C LEU A 18 9.27 5.24 -2.70
N MET A 19 8.46 5.51 -1.66
CA MET A 19 8.97 6.06 -0.41
C MET A 19 9.86 5.07 0.33
N VAL A 20 9.47 3.79 0.40
CA VAL A 20 10.32 2.74 1.00
C VAL A 20 11.66 2.63 0.28
N LYS A 21 11.66 2.71 -1.06
CA LYS A 21 12.89 2.64 -1.88
C LYS A 21 13.80 3.86 -1.73
N GLN A 22 13.23 5.03 -1.46
CA GLN A 22 13.98 6.28 -1.34
C GLN A 22 14.41 6.58 0.10
N ALA A 23 13.67 6.04 1.08
CA ALA A 23 13.91 6.26 2.49
C ALA A 23 15.33 5.83 2.88
N SER A 24 16.14 6.82 3.27
CA SER A 24 17.54 6.63 3.66
C SER A 24 17.79 7.12 5.08
N THR A 25 16.88 7.94 5.61
CA THR A 25 16.91 8.47 6.97
C THR A 25 15.84 7.80 7.85
N PRO A 26 16.01 7.82 9.18
CA PRO A 26 15.00 7.31 10.11
C PRO A 26 13.63 8.01 9.99
N GLU A 27 13.64 9.30 9.66
CA GLU A 27 12.44 10.12 9.45
C GLU A 27 11.68 9.67 8.19
N GLU A 28 12.38 9.50 7.06
CA GLU A 28 11.78 9.01 5.82
C GLU A 28 11.25 7.57 5.96
N LEU A 29 11.91 6.73 6.76
CA LEU A 29 11.41 5.38 7.07
C LEU A 29 10.11 5.42 7.87
N ALA A 30 9.98 6.36 8.82
CA ALA A 30 8.74 6.57 9.56
C ALA A 30 7.61 7.12 8.68
N GLU A 31 7.94 8.01 7.73
CA GLU A 31 6.99 8.49 6.73
C GLU A 31 6.55 7.38 5.78
N ALA A 32 7.49 6.55 5.30
CA ALA A 32 7.19 5.39 4.47
C ALA A 32 6.28 4.39 5.21
N SER A 33 6.55 4.11 6.49
CA SER A 33 5.67 3.27 7.33
C SER A 33 4.26 3.86 7.46
N THR A 34 4.14 5.19 7.55
CA THR A 34 2.85 5.87 7.62
C THR A 34 2.08 5.74 6.30
N GLU A 35 2.74 5.90 5.16
CA GLU A 35 2.10 5.72 3.85
C GLU A 35 1.72 4.26 3.57
N ILE A 36 2.50 3.28 4.00
CA ILE A 36 2.12 1.86 3.98
C ILE A 36 0.80 1.64 4.74
N GLY A 37 0.67 2.23 5.94
CA GLY A 37 -0.56 2.15 6.73
C GLY A 37 -1.78 2.74 5.99
N LYS A 38 -1.59 3.85 5.27
CA LYS A 38 -2.64 4.45 4.44
C LYS A 38 -2.98 3.57 3.22
N ALA A 39 -1.97 3.05 2.54
CA ALA A 39 -2.17 2.14 1.40
C ALA A 39 -2.98 0.90 1.80
N ARG A 40 -2.70 0.32 2.98
CA ARG A 40 -3.48 -0.80 3.53
C ARG A 40 -4.95 -0.44 3.79
N ASN A 41 -5.22 0.73 4.34
CA ASN A 41 -6.58 1.21 4.59
C ASN A 41 -7.36 1.44 3.28
N ASP A 42 -6.71 2.03 2.28
CA ASP A 42 -7.30 2.27 0.96
C ASP A 42 -7.55 0.94 0.22
N LEU A 43 -6.62 -0.02 0.30
CA LEU A 43 -6.81 -1.38 -0.23
C LEU A 43 -7.99 -2.09 0.43
N SER A 44 -8.14 -1.99 1.75
CA SER A 44 -9.29 -2.56 2.48
C SER A 44 -10.61 -1.93 2.02
N SER A 45 -10.63 -0.61 1.88
CA SER A 45 -11.80 0.14 1.39
C SER A 45 -12.16 -0.22 -0.05
N ALA A 46 -11.13 -0.36 -0.90
CA ALA A 46 -11.29 -0.81 -2.29
C ALA A 46 -11.80 -2.25 -2.34
N PHE A 47 -11.28 -3.14 -1.50
CA PHE A 47 -11.67 -4.56 -1.45
C PHE A 47 -13.15 -4.72 -1.11
N ALA A 48 -13.64 -3.93 -0.15
CA ALA A 48 -15.06 -3.94 0.23
C ALA A 48 -15.99 -3.52 -0.92
N GLN A 49 -15.54 -2.63 -1.80
CA GLN A 49 -16.33 -2.06 -2.90
C GLN A 49 -15.97 -2.63 -4.29
N SER A 50 -15.17 -3.70 -4.34
CA SER A 50 -14.69 -4.31 -5.58
C SER A 50 -15.41 -5.61 -5.94
N THR A 51 -15.44 -5.91 -7.24
CA THR A 51 -15.93 -7.18 -7.77
C THR A 51 -15.00 -8.34 -7.43
N THR A 52 -15.47 -9.59 -7.56
CA THR A 52 -14.64 -10.78 -7.34
C THR A 52 -13.38 -10.83 -8.20
N ALA A 53 -13.42 -10.26 -9.41
CA ALA A 53 -12.27 -10.18 -10.29
C ALA A 53 -11.22 -9.18 -9.77
N GLU A 54 -11.64 -7.97 -9.39
CA GLU A 54 -10.79 -6.91 -8.84
C GLU A 54 -10.21 -7.29 -7.46
N LYS A 55 -10.95 -8.03 -6.65
CA LYS A 55 -10.48 -8.55 -5.36
C LYS A 55 -9.22 -9.40 -5.48
N ARG A 56 -9.04 -10.13 -6.59
CA ARG A 56 -7.79 -10.88 -6.82
C ARG A 56 -6.61 -9.93 -6.99
N GLN A 57 -6.77 -8.91 -7.83
CA GLN A 57 -5.72 -7.89 -8.03
C GLN A 57 -5.43 -7.10 -6.74
N LEU A 58 -6.45 -6.80 -5.95
CA LEU A 58 -6.28 -6.14 -4.65
C LEU A 58 -5.56 -7.05 -3.64
N ALA A 59 -5.81 -8.35 -3.66
CA ALA A 59 -5.09 -9.29 -2.80
C ALA A 59 -3.59 -9.34 -3.15
N ASP A 60 -3.23 -9.32 -4.44
CA ASP A 60 -1.83 -9.19 -4.86
C ASP A 60 -1.19 -7.89 -4.36
N LEU A 61 -1.91 -6.77 -4.41
CA LEU A 61 -1.45 -5.49 -3.89
C LEU A 61 -1.30 -5.49 -2.36
N GLN A 62 -2.20 -6.18 -1.64
CA GLN A 62 -2.09 -6.36 -0.18
C GLN A 62 -0.80 -7.12 0.17
N ASN A 63 -0.51 -8.22 -0.52
CA ASN A 63 0.73 -8.96 -0.31
C ASN A 63 1.98 -8.10 -0.58
N GLN A 64 1.93 -7.20 -1.57
CA GLN A 64 3.03 -6.25 -1.83
C GLN A 64 3.20 -5.25 -0.69
N VAL A 65 2.11 -4.67 -0.18
CA VAL A 65 2.16 -3.75 0.97
C VAL A 65 2.71 -4.44 2.21
N ASP A 66 2.28 -5.67 2.49
CA ASP A 66 2.78 -6.45 3.61
C ASP A 66 4.27 -6.76 3.45
N ALA A 67 4.73 -7.07 2.23
CA ALA A 67 6.15 -7.26 1.94
C ALA A 67 6.97 -5.97 2.16
N LEU A 68 6.42 -4.81 1.77
CA LEU A 68 7.04 -3.51 2.01
C LEU A 68 7.14 -3.20 3.51
N GLU A 69 6.08 -3.46 4.28
CA GLU A 69 6.05 -3.25 5.74
C GLU A 69 7.13 -4.09 6.42
N ASN A 70 7.28 -5.36 6.01
CA ASN A 70 8.32 -6.25 6.53
C ASN A 70 9.74 -5.90 6.07
N SER A 71 9.88 -5.17 4.96
CA SER A 71 11.19 -4.73 4.44
C SER A 71 11.71 -3.47 5.11
N LEU A 72 10.82 -2.68 5.73
CA LEU A 72 11.23 -1.54 6.53
C LEU A 72 11.92 -2.04 7.80
N PRO A 73 13.06 -1.46 8.20
CA PRO A 73 13.65 -1.76 9.50
C PRO A 73 12.61 -1.39 10.57
N GLU A 74 12.15 -2.37 11.36
CA GLU A 74 11.26 -2.09 12.48
C GLU A 74 11.93 -1.03 13.35
N TYR A 75 11.26 0.12 13.50
CA TYR A 75 11.63 1.14 14.49
C TYR A 75 11.24 0.58 15.87
N ARG A 76 11.98 -0.45 16.34
CA ARG A 76 11.82 -1.02 17.68
C ARG A 76 12.49 -0.15 18.73
#